data_AF-A0A8R1HQT8-F1
#
_entry.id   AF-A0A8R1HQT8-F1
#
_cell.length_a   1.000
_cell.length_b   1.000
_cell.length_c   1.000
_cell.angle_alpha   90.00
_cell.angle_beta   90.00
_cell.angle_gamma   90.00
#
_symmetry.space_group_name_H-M   'P 1'
#
loop_
_entity.id
_entity.type
_entity.pdbx_description
1 polymer ?
#
loop_
_entity_poly.entity_id
_entity_poly.type
_entity_poly.pdbx_seq_one_letter_code
_entity_poly.pdbx_strand_id
1 'polypeptide(L)'
;MTRKVSSDCIVLPVVDLINPASFDYSSSMVAKSGFDWGLTFKWIYLPWEYFETPENNVKPFDSPAMPGGLLAMRREYFVELGEYDMGMEIWGSENIELSLKAWLCGGRVVVAPCSRVGHVFRMRRPYSSKPGMDTALYNAVRVAKTWLGEYEKNFFASKPRGTKIVFGDISENKKVKERLKCKDMKWFIENVYPELAPKVHDEL
;
A
#
# COMPACT_ATOMS: atom_id res chain seq x y z
N MET A 1 -17.92 22.36 5.15
CA MET A 1 -16.47 22.66 5.06
C MET A 1 -15.75 21.45 4.50
N THR A 2 -15.40 21.47 3.22
CA THR A 2 -14.54 20.45 2.60
C THR A 2 -13.14 20.58 3.22
N ARG A 3 -12.68 19.58 3.98
CA ARG A 3 -11.29 19.52 4.43
C ARG A 3 -10.41 19.57 3.18
N LYS A 4 -9.68 20.67 2.96
CA LYS A 4 -8.61 20.72 1.95
C LYS A 4 -7.70 19.53 2.22
N VAL A 5 -7.49 18.71 1.20
CA VAL A 5 -6.52 17.61 1.28
C VAL A 5 -5.16 18.25 1.56
N SER A 6 -4.47 17.76 2.60
CA SER A 6 -3.10 18.19 2.92
C SER A 6 -2.23 18.11 1.66
N SER A 7 -1.25 19.00 1.52
CA SER A 7 -0.35 19.00 0.38
C SER A 7 0.49 17.71 0.29
N ASP A 8 0.65 17.01 1.41
CA ASP A 8 1.48 15.81 1.52
C ASP A 8 0.60 14.56 1.57
N CYS A 9 0.01 14.23 0.42
CA CYS A 9 -0.85 13.07 0.29
C CYS A 9 -0.65 12.35 -1.04
N ILE A 10 -0.97 11.06 -1.02
CA ILE A 10 -1.22 10.24 -2.19
C ILE A 10 -2.73 10.13 -2.32
N VAL A 11 -3.29 10.54 -3.45
CA VAL A 11 -4.73 10.52 -3.72
C VAL A 11 -5.05 9.41 -4.71
N LEU A 12 -6.02 8.57 -4.35
CA LEU A 12 -6.42 7.38 -5.12
C LEU A 12 -7.83 7.59 -5.68
N PRO A 13 -8.09 7.27 -6.96
CA PRO A 13 -9.45 7.13 -7.45
C PRO A 13 -10.09 5.85 -6.90
N VAL A 14 -11.42 5.77 -6.98
CA VAL A 14 -12.10 4.48 -6.92
C VAL A 14 -11.82 3.72 -8.22
N VAL A 15 -11.35 2.49 -8.08
CA VAL A 15 -10.98 1.66 -9.22
C VAL A 15 -12.19 0.83 -9.64
N ASP A 16 -12.78 1.19 -10.77
CA ASP A 16 -13.89 0.48 -11.36
C ASP A 16 -13.43 -0.71 -12.18
N LEU A 17 -14.35 -1.65 -12.41
CA LEU A 17 -14.04 -2.85 -13.15
C LEU A 17 -14.33 -2.64 -14.63
N ILE A 18 -13.36 -2.98 -15.47
CA ILE A 18 -13.58 -3.22 -16.90
C ILE A 18 -13.39 -4.71 -17.15
N ASN A 19 -14.42 -5.37 -17.69
CA ASN A 19 -14.37 -6.79 -17.98
C ASN A 19 -13.26 -7.08 -19.03
N PRO A 20 -12.33 -8.01 -18.79
CA PRO A 20 -11.21 -8.26 -19.70
C PRO A 20 -11.61 -8.92 -21.04
N ALA A 21 -12.81 -9.49 -21.15
CA ALA A 21 -13.32 -10.13 -22.35
C ALA A 21 -14.29 -9.24 -23.13
N SER A 22 -15.32 -8.69 -22.46
CA SER A 22 -16.34 -7.86 -23.11
C SER A 22 -16.01 -6.36 -23.13
N PHE A 23 -15.07 -5.91 -22.29
CA PHE A 23 -14.76 -4.50 -22.05
C PHE A 23 -15.92 -3.68 -21.46
N ASP A 24 -16.96 -4.35 -20.93
CA ASP A 24 -18.02 -3.68 -20.19
C ASP A 24 -17.48 -3.06 -18.91
N TYR A 25 -17.92 -1.83 -18.64
CA TYR A 25 -17.60 -1.09 -17.44
C TYR A 25 -18.66 -1.36 -16.35
N SER A 26 -18.22 -1.60 -15.12
CA SER A 26 -19.08 -1.65 -13.94
C SER A 26 -18.48 -0.89 -12.77
N SER A 27 -19.36 -0.16 -12.06
CA SER A 27 -18.96 0.61 -10.88
C SER A 27 -18.62 -0.33 -9.73
N SER A 28 -17.45 -0.15 -9.14
CA SER A 28 -17.03 -0.80 -7.90
C SER A 28 -17.65 -0.14 -6.67
N MET A 29 -17.70 -0.88 -5.56
CA MET A 29 -17.93 -0.27 -4.25
C MET A 29 -16.72 0.58 -3.85
N VAL A 30 -16.98 1.63 -3.08
CA VAL A 30 -15.91 2.40 -2.43
C VAL A 30 -15.27 1.53 -1.35
N ALA A 31 -13.95 1.40 -1.39
CA ALA A 31 -13.21 0.56 -0.46
C ALA A 31 -11.90 1.24 -0.04
N LYS A 32 -11.42 0.89 1.16
CA LYS A 32 -10.04 1.14 1.58
C LYS A 32 -9.13 0.07 1.01
N SER A 33 -7.85 0.35 1.01
CA SER A 33 -6.78 -0.60 0.69
C SER A 33 -5.98 -0.91 1.95
N GLY A 34 -5.60 -2.17 2.11
CA GLY A 34 -4.71 -2.62 3.16
C GLY A 34 -3.82 -3.77 2.68
N PHE A 35 -3.18 -4.43 3.63
CA PHE A 35 -2.35 -5.60 3.37
C PHE A 35 -2.38 -6.57 4.56
N ASP A 36 -1.82 -7.77 4.37
CA ASP A 36 -1.58 -8.74 5.44
C ASP A 36 -0.09 -8.79 5.84
N TRP A 37 0.24 -9.60 6.85
CA TRP A 37 1.63 -9.76 7.28
C TRP A 37 2.54 -10.32 6.20
N GLY A 38 2.00 -10.98 5.18
CA GLY A 38 2.76 -11.42 4.01
C GLY A 38 3.05 -10.31 3.00
N LEU A 39 2.71 -9.06 3.32
CA LEU A 39 2.75 -7.88 2.43
C LEU A 39 1.95 -8.12 1.14
N THR A 40 0.83 -8.82 1.26
CA THR A 40 -0.12 -9.03 0.16
C THR A 40 -1.23 -7.99 0.25
N PHE A 41 -1.45 -7.25 -0.83
CA PHE A 41 -2.53 -6.28 -0.92
C PHE A 41 -3.91 -6.92 -0.73
N LYS A 42 -4.82 -6.21 -0.06
CA LYS A 42 -6.24 -6.57 0.06
C LYS A 42 -7.14 -5.35 0.05
N TRP A 43 -8.36 -5.53 -0.46
CA TRP A 43 -9.43 -4.56 -0.31
C TRP A 43 -10.06 -4.67 1.09
N ILE A 44 -10.35 -3.53 1.70
CA ILE A 44 -11.09 -3.42 2.96
C ILE A 44 -12.41 -2.74 2.64
N TYR A 45 -13.48 -3.53 2.62
CA TYR A 45 -14.82 -3.03 2.37
C TYR A 45 -15.39 -2.37 3.63
N LEU A 46 -16.08 -1.25 3.42
CA LEU A 46 -16.80 -0.56 4.47
C LEU A 46 -18.18 -1.20 4.65
N PRO A 47 -18.72 -1.24 5.88
CA PRO A 47 -20.06 -1.76 6.13
C PRO A 47 -21.11 -0.92 5.40
N TRP A 48 -22.25 -1.51 5.05
CA TRP A 48 -23.28 -0.83 4.24
C TRP A 48 -23.82 0.43 4.91
N GLU A 49 -23.92 0.40 6.23
CA GLU A 49 -24.36 1.50 7.10
C GLU A 49 -23.46 2.74 6.95
N TYR A 50 -22.19 2.55 6.56
CA TYR A 50 -21.30 3.67 6.25
C TYR A 50 -21.83 4.53 5.11
N PHE A 51 -22.49 3.93 4.12
CA PHE A 51 -22.95 4.61 2.92
C PHE A 51 -24.35 5.23 3.06
N GLU A 52 -25.06 4.94 4.15
CA GLU A 52 -26.36 5.56 4.46
C GLU A 52 -26.24 7.07 4.71
N THR A 53 -25.06 7.55 5.14
CA THR A 53 -24.75 8.97 5.22
C THR A 53 -24.31 9.48 3.84
N PRO A 54 -25.09 10.35 3.15
CA PRO A 54 -24.80 10.74 1.77
C PRO A 54 -23.39 11.32 1.56
N GLU A 55 -22.89 12.10 2.52
CA GLU A 55 -21.56 12.71 2.46
C GLU A 55 -20.43 11.68 2.41
N ASN A 56 -20.63 10.50 2.98
CA ASN A 56 -19.63 9.42 2.98
C ASN A 56 -19.38 8.86 1.57
N ASN A 57 -20.32 9.04 0.65
CA ASN A 57 -20.20 8.61 -0.74
C ASN A 57 -19.30 9.52 -1.58
N VAL A 58 -18.98 10.73 -1.10
CA VAL A 58 -18.23 11.74 -1.86
C VAL A 58 -17.01 12.28 -1.11
N LYS A 59 -17.02 12.26 0.22
CA LYS A 59 -15.94 12.83 1.02
C LYS A 59 -14.67 11.96 0.92
N PRO A 60 -13.49 12.57 0.72
CA PRO A 60 -12.25 11.83 0.78
C PRO A 60 -12.01 11.23 2.18
N PHE A 61 -11.42 10.04 2.23
CA PHE A 61 -11.12 9.34 3.48
C PHE A 61 -9.77 8.63 3.43
N ASP A 62 -9.22 8.35 4.61
CA ASP A 62 -7.91 7.73 4.75
C ASP A 62 -7.94 6.23 4.47
N SER A 63 -6.89 5.76 3.78
CA SER A 63 -6.66 4.36 3.45
C SER A 63 -5.29 3.94 3.98
N PRO A 64 -5.17 2.80 4.67
CA PRO A 64 -3.88 2.30 5.15
C PRO A 64 -2.83 2.09 4.06
N ALA A 65 -3.29 1.65 2.89
CA ALA A 65 -2.44 1.38 1.75
C ALA A 65 -3.03 1.95 0.46
N MET A 66 -2.35 1.69 -0.66
CA MET A 66 -2.82 1.95 -2.01
C MET A 66 -2.71 0.70 -2.90
N PRO A 67 -3.53 0.58 -3.96
CA PRO A 67 -3.43 -0.52 -4.92
C PRO A 67 -2.21 -0.40 -5.84
N GLY A 68 -1.62 0.80 -5.96
CA GLY A 68 -0.34 1.03 -6.65
C GLY A 68 -0.48 1.74 -8.00
N GLY A 69 -1.25 1.17 -8.93
CA GLY A 69 -1.21 1.59 -10.33
C GLY A 69 -1.91 2.92 -10.67
N LEU A 70 -2.83 3.40 -9.82
CA LEU A 70 -3.62 4.60 -10.09
C LEU A 70 -3.55 5.53 -8.89
N LEU A 71 -2.83 6.64 -9.03
CA LEU A 71 -2.66 7.64 -7.98
C LEU A 71 -2.36 9.02 -8.57
N ALA A 72 -2.59 10.05 -7.77
CA ALA A 72 -2.08 11.39 -7.98
C ALA A 72 -1.29 11.83 -6.73
N MET A 73 -0.14 12.46 -6.94
CA MET A 73 0.75 12.91 -5.88
C MET A 73 1.52 14.14 -6.38
N ARG A 74 1.83 15.08 -5.48
CA ARG A 74 2.72 16.19 -5.83
C ARG A 74 4.12 15.66 -6.12
N ARG A 75 4.73 16.15 -7.19
CA ARG A 75 6.08 15.73 -7.61
C ARG A 75 7.11 15.97 -6.51
N GLU A 76 7.07 17.14 -5.89
CA GLU A 76 8.04 17.53 -4.86
C GLU A 76 7.93 16.60 -3.64
N TYR A 77 6.72 16.24 -3.25
CA TYR A 77 6.48 15.29 -2.17
C TYR A 77 6.94 13.86 -2.53
N PHE A 78 6.76 13.43 -3.78
CA PHE A 78 7.29 12.14 -4.26
C PHE A 78 8.82 12.07 -4.16
N VAL A 79 9.50 13.14 -4.57
CA VAL A 79 10.97 13.25 -4.46
C VAL A 79 11.41 13.31 -2.99
N GLU A 80 10.69 14.06 -2.15
CA GLU A 80 10.99 14.17 -0.71
C GLU A 80 10.93 12.82 0.02
N LEU A 81 9.93 12.00 -0.30
CA LEU A 81 9.79 10.61 0.18
C LEU A 81 10.88 9.65 -0.34
N GLY A 82 11.80 10.13 -1.18
CA GLY A 82 12.85 9.31 -1.76
C GLY A 82 12.36 8.41 -2.90
N GLU A 83 11.32 8.84 -3.61
CA GLU A 83 10.78 8.17 -4.81
C GLU A 83 10.43 6.69 -4.53
N TYR A 84 10.45 5.86 -5.57
CA TYR A 84 10.38 4.41 -5.39
C TYR A 84 11.74 3.85 -4.97
N ASP A 85 11.72 2.72 -4.26
CA ASP A 85 12.91 1.94 -4.02
C ASP A 85 13.47 1.37 -5.34
N MET A 86 14.52 2.00 -5.87
CA MET A 86 15.15 1.63 -7.14
C MET A 86 15.81 0.24 -7.13
N GLY A 87 15.95 -0.38 -5.95
CA GLY A 87 16.39 -1.77 -5.83
C GLY A 87 15.28 -2.80 -5.98
N MET A 88 14.01 -2.38 -6.12
CA MET A 88 12.88 -3.27 -6.42
C MET A 88 12.89 -3.74 -7.87
N GLU A 89 12.36 -4.93 -8.08
CA GLU A 89 12.42 -5.64 -9.35
C GLU A 89 11.03 -5.96 -9.89
N ILE A 90 10.81 -5.62 -11.17
CA ILE A 90 9.64 -5.94 -12.00
C ILE A 90 8.28 -5.53 -11.42
N TRP A 91 7.79 -6.22 -10.39
CA TRP A 91 6.46 -6.02 -9.84
C TRP A 91 6.34 -6.58 -8.42
N GLY A 92 5.66 -5.84 -7.55
CA GLY A 92 5.17 -6.29 -6.26
C GLY A 92 5.70 -5.46 -5.10
N SER A 93 4.82 -5.20 -4.13
CA SER A 93 5.09 -4.53 -2.85
C SER A 93 5.50 -3.06 -2.92
N GLU A 94 5.74 -2.47 -4.10
CA GLU A 94 6.02 -1.04 -4.26
C GLU A 94 4.86 -0.16 -3.79
N ASN A 95 3.64 -0.68 -3.96
CA ASN A 95 2.42 -0.02 -3.52
C ASN A 95 2.31 0.06 -1.99
N ILE A 96 2.73 -0.99 -1.29
CA ILE A 96 2.76 -1.03 0.18
C ILE A 96 3.93 -0.20 0.70
N GLU A 97 5.09 -0.26 0.05
CA GLU A 97 6.28 0.52 0.40
C GLU A 97 6.00 2.03 0.39
N LEU A 98 5.45 2.55 -0.70
CA LEU A 98 5.14 3.97 -0.80
C LEU A 98 3.99 4.38 0.13
N SER A 99 3.05 3.46 0.44
CA SER A 99 2.03 3.69 1.47
C SER A 99 2.64 3.86 2.86
N LEU A 100 3.59 2.99 3.23
CA LEU A 100 4.31 3.06 4.49
C LEU A 100 5.16 4.33 4.56
N LYS A 101 5.89 4.68 3.50
CA LYS A 101 6.60 5.98 3.39
C LYS A 101 5.66 7.14 3.69
N ALA A 102 4.53 7.22 3.01
CA ALA A 102 3.61 8.34 3.17
C ALA A 102 3.12 8.45 4.62
N TRP A 103 2.63 7.36 5.21
CA TRP A 103 2.08 7.39 6.56
C TRP A 103 3.13 7.58 7.64
N LEU A 104 4.24 6.85 7.58
CA LEU A 104 5.29 6.91 8.60
C LEU A 104 6.04 8.24 8.57
N CYS A 105 6.15 8.87 7.40
CA CYS A 105 6.94 10.09 7.21
C CYS A 105 6.09 11.37 7.18
N GLY A 106 4.86 11.34 7.72
CA GLY A 106 4.06 12.54 8.03
C GLY A 106 3.01 12.93 7.01
N GLY A 107 2.88 12.21 5.89
CA GLY A 107 1.79 12.38 4.95
C GLY A 107 0.67 11.34 5.11
N ARG A 108 -0.16 11.21 4.08
CA ARG A 108 -1.38 10.38 4.10
C ARG A 108 -1.64 9.69 2.78
N VAL A 109 -2.40 8.60 2.82
CA VAL A 109 -2.98 7.98 1.63
C VAL A 109 -4.50 8.13 1.70
N VAL A 110 -5.09 8.71 0.66
CA VAL A 110 -6.47 9.17 0.64
C VAL A 110 -7.20 8.62 -0.57
N VAL A 111 -8.38 8.05 -0.37
CA VAL A 111 -9.29 7.71 -1.48
C VAL A 111 -10.22 8.89 -1.71
N ALA A 112 -10.38 9.31 -2.96
CA ALA A 112 -11.30 10.35 -3.39
C ALA A 112 -12.49 9.73 -4.16
N PRO A 113 -13.64 9.49 -3.51
CA PRO A 113 -14.77 8.76 -4.13
C PRO A 113 -15.31 9.37 -5.43
N CYS A 114 -15.21 10.70 -5.57
CA CYS A 114 -15.64 11.42 -6.76
C CYS A 114 -14.73 11.18 -7.99
N SER A 115 -13.48 10.73 -7.78
CA SER A 115 -12.59 10.34 -8.87
C SER A 115 -12.75 8.85 -9.12
N ARG A 116 -13.15 8.48 -10.34
CA ARG A 116 -13.39 7.10 -10.72
C ARG A 116 -12.61 6.76 -11.98
N VAL A 117 -11.89 5.64 -11.97
CA VAL A 117 -11.10 5.19 -13.11
C VAL A 117 -11.32 3.70 -13.30
N GLY A 118 -11.77 3.33 -14.50
CA GLY A 118 -11.92 1.91 -14.88
C GLY A 118 -10.57 1.24 -15.12
N HIS A 119 -10.43 0.02 -14.61
CA HIS A 119 -9.23 -0.79 -14.78
C HIS A 119 -9.60 -2.20 -15.25
N VAL A 120 -8.85 -2.71 -16.24
CA VAL A 120 -8.98 -4.09 -16.72
C VAL A 120 -8.24 -5.02 -15.77
N PHE A 121 -8.95 -5.62 -14.82
CA PHE A 121 -8.38 -6.62 -13.91
C PHE A 121 -8.14 -7.93 -14.65
N ARG A 122 -6.87 -8.27 -14.84
CA ARG A 122 -6.44 -9.47 -15.56
C ARG A 122 -6.42 -10.67 -14.61
N MET A 123 -6.74 -11.85 -15.12
CA MET A 123 -6.65 -13.10 -14.34
C MET A 123 -5.21 -13.55 -14.11
N ARG A 124 -4.28 -13.19 -15.00
CA ARG A 124 -2.86 -13.57 -14.93
C ARG A 124 -1.96 -12.43 -15.39
N ARG A 125 -0.74 -12.38 -14.85
CA ARG A 125 0.30 -11.45 -15.30
C ARG A 125 0.77 -11.85 -16.70
N PRO A 126 0.89 -10.92 -17.65
CA PRO A 126 1.29 -11.22 -19.03
C PRO A 126 2.83 -11.32 -19.20
N TYR A 127 3.59 -11.04 -18.15
CA TYR A 127 5.06 -11.05 -18.14
C TYR A 127 5.57 -11.95 -17.02
N SER A 128 6.78 -12.50 -17.22
CA SER A 128 7.47 -13.32 -16.22
C SER A 128 8.33 -12.47 -15.30
N SER A 129 8.56 -12.98 -14.08
CA SER A 129 9.64 -12.49 -13.24
C SER A 129 11.01 -12.74 -13.88
N LYS A 130 12.05 -12.08 -13.37
CA LYS A 130 13.44 -12.40 -13.75
C LYS A 130 13.68 -13.92 -13.56
N PRO A 131 14.30 -14.61 -14.52
CA PRO A 131 14.56 -16.04 -14.42
C PRO A 131 15.25 -16.41 -13.10
N GLY A 132 14.70 -17.40 -12.38
CA GLY A 132 15.25 -17.86 -11.10
C GLY A 132 14.98 -16.95 -9.89
N MET A 133 14.22 -15.86 -10.05
CA MET A 133 13.91 -14.92 -8.97
C MET A 133 12.41 -14.75 -8.78
N ASP A 134 11.94 -14.94 -7.53
CA ASP A 134 10.63 -14.49 -7.10
C ASP A 134 10.70 -12.99 -6.78
N THR A 135 10.45 -12.15 -7.78
CA THR A 135 10.57 -10.69 -7.66
C THR A 135 9.62 -10.11 -6.62
N ALA A 136 8.42 -10.69 -6.48
CA ALA A 136 7.44 -10.23 -5.50
C ALA A 136 7.92 -10.50 -4.07
N LEU A 137 8.43 -11.71 -3.80
CA LEU A 137 9.03 -12.03 -2.50
C LEU A 137 10.28 -11.20 -2.22
N TYR A 138 11.15 -11.01 -3.23
CA TYR A 138 12.35 -10.18 -3.11
C TYR A 138 12.01 -8.73 -2.72
N ASN A 139 11.05 -8.09 -3.41
CA ASN A 139 10.60 -6.74 -3.07
C ASN A 139 9.96 -6.69 -1.67
N ALA A 140 9.13 -7.67 -1.34
CA ALA A 140 8.51 -7.77 -0.01
C ALA A 140 9.56 -7.86 1.11
N VAL A 141 10.65 -8.62 0.91
CA VAL A 141 11.76 -8.69 1.88
C VAL A 141 12.44 -7.33 2.05
N ARG A 142 12.66 -6.57 0.96
CA ARG A 142 13.20 -5.21 1.03
C ARG A 142 12.31 -4.29 1.85
N VAL A 143 10.99 -4.35 1.66
CA VAL A 143 10.01 -3.59 2.45
C VAL A 143 10.06 -4.01 3.92
N ALA A 144 10.05 -5.32 4.20
CA ALA A 144 10.06 -5.86 5.56
C ALA A 144 11.28 -5.38 6.34
N LYS A 145 12.47 -5.53 5.76
CA LYS A 145 13.77 -5.14 6.34
C LYS A 145 13.94 -3.64 6.52
N THR A 146 13.18 -2.84 5.79
CA THR A 146 13.28 -1.37 5.83
C THR A 146 12.25 -0.76 6.76
N TRP A 147 10.99 -1.20 6.70
CA TRP A 147 9.86 -0.46 7.25
C TRP A 147 9.17 -1.14 8.45
N LEU A 148 9.25 -2.46 8.60
CA LEU A 148 8.46 -3.16 9.62
C LEU A 148 9.10 -3.17 11.02
N GLY A 149 10.41 -2.90 11.14
CA GLY A 149 11.10 -2.88 12.42
C GLY A 149 10.94 -4.21 13.18
N GLU A 150 10.47 -4.15 14.43
CA GLU A 150 10.24 -5.36 15.25
C GLU A 150 9.15 -6.31 14.71
N TYR A 151 8.25 -5.80 13.85
CA TYR A 151 7.19 -6.59 13.23
C TYR A 151 7.65 -7.37 11.99
N GLU A 152 8.91 -7.25 11.60
CA GLU A 152 9.52 -8.05 10.55
C GLU A 152 9.36 -9.57 10.81
N LYS A 153 9.36 -9.97 12.08
CA LYS A 153 9.11 -11.37 12.49
C LYS A 153 7.78 -11.92 11.98
N ASN A 154 6.73 -11.10 11.97
CA ASN A 154 5.40 -11.49 11.50
C ASN A 154 5.40 -11.71 9.98
N PHE A 155 6.16 -10.90 9.24
CA PHE A 155 6.38 -11.13 7.81
C PHE A 155 7.09 -12.45 7.55
N PHE A 156 8.18 -12.75 8.27
CA PHE A 156 8.90 -14.01 8.08
C PHE A 156 8.15 -15.23 8.58
N ALA A 157 7.26 -15.10 9.56
CA ALA A 157 6.31 -16.16 9.92
C ALA A 157 5.33 -16.43 8.77
N SER A 158 4.80 -15.39 8.12
CA SER A 158 3.89 -15.52 6.97
C SER A 158 4.58 -15.99 5.68
N LYS A 159 5.83 -15.56 5.46
CA LYS A 159 6.65 -15.87 4.27
C LYS A 159 8.02 -16.44 4.67
N PRO A 160 8.11 -17.67 5.22
CA PRO A 160 9.36 -18.24 5.72
C PRO A 160 10.48 -18.32 4.67
N ARG A 161 10.13 -18.49 3.39
CA ARG A 161 11.08 -18.49 2.26
C ARG A 161 11.86 -17.18 2.15
N GLY A 162 11.30 -16.06 2.60
CA GLY A 162 11.95 -14.75 2.57
C GLY A 162 13.23 -14.69 3.41
N THR A 163 13.37 -15.52 4.45
CA THR A 163 14.55 -15.52 5.33
C THR A 163 15.86 -15.83 4.61
N LYS A 164 15.77 -16.53 3.47
CA LYS A 164 16.91 -16.95 2.65
C LYS A 164 17.21 -15.99 1.49
N ILE A 165 16.42 -14.93 1.33
CA ILE A 165 16.56 -14.00 0.21
C ILE A 165 17.64 -12.97 0.52
N VAL A 166 18.64 -12.87 -0.36
CA VAL A 166 19.59 -11.76 -0.37
C VAL A 166 18.90 -10.55 -1.02
N PHE A 167 18.63 -9.51 -0.24
CA PHE A 167 17.75 -8.41 -0.62
C PHE A 167 18.47 -7.16 -1.11
N GLY A 168 19.79 -7.22 -1.32
CA GLY A 168 20.59 -6.07 -1.80
C GLY A 168 20.73 -4.95 -0.77
N ASP A 169 21.27 -3.80 -1.21
CA ASP A 169 21.40 -2.62 -0.35
C ASP A 169 20.06 -1.87 -0.21
N ILE A 170 19.77 -1.43 1.02
CA ILE A 170 18.59 -0.64 1.42
C ILE A 170 18.99 0.65 2.17
N SER A 171 20.27 1.03 2.11
CA SER A 171 20.83 2.18 2.82
C SER A 171 20.12 3.49 2.49
N GLU A 172 19.79 3.74 1.22
CA GLU A 172 19.07 4.95 0.80
C GLU A 172 17.68 5.05 1.45
N ASN A 173 16.91 3.96 1.49
CA ASN A 173 15.60 3.98 2.14
C ASN A 173 15.73 4.20 3.67
N LYS A 174 16.79 3.68 4.31
CA LYS A 174 17.07 3.97 5.72
C LYS A 174 17.43 5.45 5.96
N LYS A 175 18.21 6.06 5.07
CA LYS A 175 18.53 7.49 5.13
C LYS A 175 17.26 8.36 5.00
N VAL A 176 16.30 7.96 4.16
CA VAL A 176 14.99 8.63 4.08
C VAL A 176 14.29 8.62 5.43
N LYS A 177 14.24 7.45 6.10
CA LYS A 177 13.63 7.32 7.44
C LYS A 177 14.25 8.28 8.45
N GLU A 178 15.57 8.34 8.48
CA GLU A 178 16.32 9.21 9.39
C GLU A 178 16.11 10.69 9.06
N ARG A 179 16.25 11.08 7.79
CA ARG A 179 16.09 12.46 7.32
C ARG A 179 14.72 13.02 7.61
N LEU A 180 13.66 12.25 7.33
CA LEU A 180 12.27 12.67 7.52
C LEU A 180 11.75 12.39 8.94
N LYS A 181 12.57 11.79 9.82
CA LYS A 181 12.19 11.44 11.20
C LYS A 181 10.91 10.60 11.24
N CYS A 182 10.83 9.62 10.37
CA CYS A 182 9.62 8.80 10.21
C CYS A 182 9.30 8.05 11.50
N LYS A 183 8.01 7.84 11.74
CA LYS A 183 7.46 7.00 12.80
C LYS A 183 7.79 5.53 12.55
N ASP A 184 7.57 4.71 13.56
CA ASP A 184 7.74 3.27 13.49
C ASP A 184 6.45 2.54 13.10
N MET A 185 6.58 1.24 12.83
CA MET A 185 5.45 0.40 12.45
C MET A 185 4.41 0.25 13.57
N LYS A 186 4.83 0.36 14.84
CA LYS A 186 3.93 0.37 15.99
C LYS A 186 2.95 1.54 15.89
N TRP A 187 3.46 2.75 15.65
CA TRP A 187 2.63 3.93 15.44
C TRP A 187 1.66 3.73 14.27
N PHE A 188 2.10 3.14 13.15
CA PHE A 188 1.23 2.87 12.01
C PHE A 188 0.07 1.95 12.37
N ILE A 189 0.33 0.85 13.10
CA ILE A 189 -0.73 -0.06 13.53
C ILE A 189 -1.68 0.66 14.48
N GLU A 190 -1.18 1.41 15.46
CA GLU A 190 -2.02 2.09 16.45
C GLU A 190 -2.88 3.22 15.85
N ASN A 191 -2.38 3.93 14.83
CA ASN A 191 -2.99 5.18 14.36
C ASN A 191 -3.59 5.11 12.95
N VAL A 192 -3.14 4.17 12.11
CA VAL A 192 -3.53 4.09 10.70
C VAL A 192 -4.24 2.78 10.38
N TYR A 193 -3.69 1.65 10.85
CA TYR A 193 -4.23 0.34 10.53
C TYR A 193 -4.31 -0.64 11.72
N PRO A 194 -5.20 -0.37 12.71
CA PRO A 194 -5.33 -1.22 13.91
C PRO A 194 -5.71 -2.66 13.60
N GLU A 195 -6.46 -2.91 12.52
CA GLU A 195 -6.88 -4.25 12.13
C GLU A 195 -5.74 -5.13 11.58
N LEU A 196 -4.54 -4.58 11.36
CA LEU A 196 -3.33 -5.33 11.05
C LEU A 196 -2.68 -5.96 12.29
N ALA A 197 -3.01 -5.48 13.50
CA ALA A 197 -2.41 -5.96 14.73
C ALA A 197 -2.42 -7.51 14.79
N PRO A 198 -1.31 -8.16 15.18
CA PRO A 198 -1.25 -9.61 15.31
C PRO A 198 -2.37 -10.07 16.25
N LYS A 199 -3.13 -11.09 15.85
CA LYS A 199 -4.15 -11.62 16.75
C LYS A 199 -3.47 -12.47 17.80
N VAL A 200 -3.98 -12.45 19.02
CA VAL A 200 -3.42 -13.15 20.21
C VAL A 200 -3.21 -14.67 19.98
N HIS A 201 -3.78 -15.26 18.93
CA HIS A 201 -3.59 -16.65 18.55
C HIS A 201 -2.38 -16.93 17.64
N ASP A 202 -1.66 -15.90 17.19
CA ASP A 202 -0.48 -16.04 16.31
C ASP A 202 0.85 -16.11 17.08
N GLU A 203 0.80 -16.16 18.41
CA GLU A 203 1.93 -16.50 19.30
C GLU A 203 1.94 -18.02 19.56
N LEU A 204 2.34 -18.81 18.56
CA LEU A 204 2.69 -20.22 18.73
C LEU A 204 4.08 -20.49 18.12
#